data_AF-A0A8I0H9M3-F1
#
_entry.id   AF-A0A8I0H9M3-F1
#
_cell.length_a   1.000
_cell.length_b   1.000
_cell.length_c   1.000
_cell.angle_alpha   90.00
_cell.angle_beta   90.00
_cell.angle_gamma   90.00
#
_symmetry.space_group_name_H-M   'P 1'
#
loop_
_entity.id
_entity.type
_entity.pdbx_description
1 polymer ?
#
loop_
_entity_poly.entity_id
_entity_poly.type
_entity_poly.pdbx_seq_one_letter_code
_entity_poly.pdbx_strand_id
1 'polypeptide(L)' 'TFENADMSDAVMHKAKSYVDNWEEMKRNHIGCLFWGPVGTGKSYIAGCIANELLKREVTVKMTNFNTIIDNIFPLADKT' A
#
# COMPACT_ATOMS: atom_id res chain seq x y z
N THR A 1 -8.16 -8.85 -1.41
CA THR A 1 -8.82 -7.72 -2.12
C THR A 1 -9.87 -7.14 -1.19
N PHE A 2 -10.39 -5.93 -1.43
CA PHE A 2 -11.48 -5.40 -0.60
C PHE A 2 -12.70 -6.33 -0.58
N GLU A 3 -12.99 -7.03 -1.68
CA GLU A 3 -14.07 -8.02 -1.78
C GLU A 3 -13.93 -9.18 -0.78
N ASN A 4 -12.69 -9.59 -0.45
CA ASN A 4 -12.40 -10.70 0.44
C ASN A 4 -12.02 -10.25 1.86
N ALA A 5 -12.06 -8.94 2.13
CA ALA A 5 -11.68 -8.40 3.42
C ALA A 5 -12.90 -8.32 4.35
N ASP A 6 -12.68 -8.54 5.64
CA ASP A 6 -13.66 -8.21 6.65
C ASP A 6 -13.79 -6.68 6.75
N MET A 7 -14.91 -6.16 6.24
CA MET A 7 -15.20 -4.74 6.22
C MET A 7 -15.77 -4.21 7.53
N SER A 8 -15.89 -5.03 8.58
CA SER A 8 -16.34 -4.54 9.90
C SER A 8 -15.30 -3.65 10.59
N ASP A 9 -14.03 -3.73 10.17
CA ASP A 9 -12.95 -2.92 10.73
C ASP A 9 -12.96 -1.49 10.14
N ALA A 10 -12.94 -0.48 11.02
CA ALA A 10 -12.83 0.92 10.66
C ALA A 10 -11.58 1.22 9.80
N VAL A 11 -10.50 0.45 9.97
CA VAL A 11 -9.28 0.58 9.14
C VAL A 11 -9.56 0.21 7.69
N MET A 12 -10.36 -0.84 7.45
CA MET A 12 -10.73 -1.27 6.10
C MET A 12 -11.61 -0.25 5.40
N HIS A 13 -12.54 0.38 6.12
CA HIS A 13 -13.33 1.49 5.59
C HIS A 13 -12.46 2.70 5.21
N LYS A 14 -11.49 3.07 6.05
CA LYS A 14 -10.54 4.16 5.73
C LYS A 14 -9.68 3.83 4.50
N ALA A 15 -9.20 2.60 4.39
CA ALA A 15 -8.43 2.15 3.23
C ALA A 15 -9.26 2.18 1.94
N LYS A 16 -10.54 1.78 1.99
CA LYS A 16 -11.47 1.85 0.85
C LYS A 16 -11.73 3.31 0.46
N SER A 17 -12.03 4.18 1.44
CA SER A 17 -12.25 5.61 1.23
C SER A 17 -11.03 6.32 0.61
N TYR A 18 -9.82 5.95 1.02
CA TYR A 18 -8.58 6.45 0.41
C TYR A 18 -8.51 6.14 -1.09
N VAL A 19 -8.86 4.91 -1.50
CA VAL A 19 -8.88 4.53 -2.91
C VAL A 19 -10.03 5.19 -3.65
N ASP A 20 -11.21 5.29 -3.06
CA ASP A 20 -12.36 5.94 -3.68
C ASP A 20 -12.10 7.41 -4.00
N ASN A 21 -11.29 8.09 -3.19
CA ASN A 21 -10.86 9.49 -3.40
C ASN A 21 -9.45 9.61 -4.01
N TRP A 22 -8.96 8.58 -4.71
CA TRP A 22 -7.57 8.48 -5.16
C TRP A 22 -7.05 9.72 -5.90
N GLU A 23 -7.84 10.30 -6.81
CA GLU A 23 -7.41 11.48 -7.58
C GLU A 23 -7.12 12.69 -6.68
N GLU A 24 -7.90 12.89 -5.62
CA GLU A 24 -7.63 13.94 -4.64
C GLU A 24 -6.42 13.60 -3.76
N MET A 25 -6.35 12.36 -3.27
CA MET A 25 -5.23 11.90 -2.44
C MET A 25 -3.90 12.07 -3.17
N LYS A 26 -3.86 11.71 -4.46
CA LYS A 26 -2.69 11.85 -5.32
C LYS A 26 -2.32 13.32 -5.55
N ARG A 27 -3.29 14.18 -5.89
CA ARG A 27 -3.06 15.62 -6.12
C ARG A 27 -2.50 16.32 -4.89
N ASN A 28 -2.94 15.91 -3.69
CA ASN A 28 -2.56 16.52 -2.42
C ASN A 28 -1.39 15.82 -1.73
N HIS A 29 -0.77 14.81 -2.37
CA HIS A 29 0.33 14.01 -1.80
C HIS A 29 0.01 13.33 -0.46
N ILE A 30 -1.24 12.88 -0.30
CA ILE A 30 -1.71 12.20 0.91
C ILE A 30 -1.48 10.69 0.78
N GLY A 31 -0.96 10.07 1.83
CA GLY A 31 -0.76 8.62 1.92
C GLY A 31 -1.26 8.02 3.24
N CYS A 32 -1.33 6.70 3.30
CA CYS A 32 -1.76 5.95 4.50
C CYS A 32 -0.57 5.30 5.21
N LEU A 33 -0.48 5.50 6.53
CA LEU A 33 0.44 4.77 7.40
C LEU A 33 -0.34 3.73 8.20
N PHE A 34 0.04 2.46 8.08
CA PHE A 34 -0.49 1.37 8.90
C PHE A 34 0.58 0.94 9.91
N TRP A 35 0.24 0.93 11.20
CA TRP A 35 1.17 0.57 12.28
C TRP A 35 0.52 -0.41 13.26
N GLY A 36 1.35 -1.16 14.00
CA GLY A 36 0.91 -2.15 14.98
C GLY A 36 1.72 -3.46 14.95
N PRO A 37 1.41 -4.42 15.84
CA PRO A 37 2.14 -5.69 15.99
C PRO A 37 2.26 -6.52 14.72
N VAL A 38 3.23 -7.44 14.64
CA VAL A 38 3.35 -8.38 13.52
C VAL A 38 2.11 -9.28 13.44
N GLY A 39 1.71 -9.66 12.21
CA GLY A 39 0.54 -10.53 11.99
C GLY A 39 -0.82 -9.83 11.98
N THR A 40 -0.88 -8.51 12.19
CA THR A 40 -2.14 -7.72 12.23
C THR A 40 -2.66 -7.27 10.86
N GLY A 41 -2.20 -7.86 9.76
CA GLY A 41 -2.78 -7.59 8.44
C GLY A 41 -2.39 -6.27 7.75
N LYS A 42 -1.41 -5.50 8.27
CA LYS A 42 -0.94 -4.25 7.63
C LYS A 42 -0.64 -4.38 6.13
N SER A 43 0.18 -5.38 5.77
CA SER A 43 0.53 -5.64 4.36
C SER A 43 -0.67 -6.12 3.54
N TYR A 44 -1.63 -6.80 4.18
CA TYR A 44 -2.86 -7.22 3.54
C TYR A 44 -3.74 -6.01 3.15
N ILE A 45 -3.86 -5.02 4.05
CA ILE A 45 -4.59 -3.78 3.77
C ILE A 45 -3.93 -3.02 2.60
N ALA A 46 -2.60 -2.87 2.64
CA ALA A 46 -1.85 -2.26 1.54
C ALA A 46 -2.06 -3.01 0.20
N GLY A 47 -2.12 -4.34 0.25
CA GLY A 47 -2.46 -5.17 -0.91
C GLY A 47 -3.88 -4.97 -1.41
N CYS A 48 -4.86 -4.74 -0.53
CA CYS A 48 -6.23 -4.42 -0.94
C CYS A 48 -6.31 -3.08 -1.68
N ILE A 49 -5.62 -2.05 -1.17
CA ILE A 49 -5.46 -0.75 -1.83
C ILE A 49 -4.81 -0.93 -3.21
N ALA A 50 -3.70 -1.65 -3.28
CA ALA A 50 -2.95 -1.88 -4.51
C ALA A 50 -3.83 -2.54 -5.58
N ASN A 51 -4.53 -3.62 -5.24
CA ASN A 51 -5.39 -4.33 -6.16
C ASN A 51 -6.53 -3.45 -6.70
N GLU A 52 -7.11 -2.60 -5.86
CA GLU A 52 -8.20 -1.71 -6.27
C GLU A 52 -7.71 -0.58 -7.18
N LEU A 53 -6.50 -0.06 -6.94
CA LEU A 53 -5.85 0.90 -7.85
C LEU A 53 -5.50 0.26 -9.20
N LEU A 54 -5.04 -0.99 -9.21
CA LEU A 54 -4.77 -1.72 -10.45
C LEU A 54 -6.03 -1.92 -11.30
N LYS A 55 -7.19 -2.18 -10.68
CA LYS A 55 -8.49 -2.23 -11.39
C LYS A 55 -8.86 -0.90 -12.07
N ARG A 56 -8.28 0.21 -11.64
CA ARG A 56 -8.45 1.56 -12.21
C ARG A 56 -7.29 1.94 -13.14
N GLU A 57 -6.49 0.96 -13.58
CA GLU A 57 -5.33 1.13 -14.47
C GLU A 57 -4.22 2.04 -13.89
N VAL A 58 -4.21 2.24 -12.57
CA VAL A 58 -3.13 2.95 -11.88
C VAL A 58 -1.98 1.96 -11.61
N THR A 59 -0.78 2.30 -12.09
CA THR A 59 0.41 1.48 -11.82
C THR A 59 0.75 1.48 -10.33
N VAL A 60 0.97 0.29 -9.77
CA VAL A 60 1.34 0.11 -8.36
C VAL A 60 2.65 -0.66 -8.26
N LYS A 61 3.48 -0.30 -7.27
CA LYS A 61 4.68 -1.05 -6.88
C LYS A 61 4.59 -1.45 -5.42
N MET A 62 4.53 -2.76 -5.16
CA MET A 62 4.73 -3.30 -3.82
C MET A 62 6.23 -3.56 -3.61
N THR A 63 6.79 -3.11 -2.49
CA THR A 63 8.21 -3.29 -2.20
C THR A 63 8.46 -3.36 -0.68
N ASN A 64 9.69 -3.67 -0.29
CA ASN A 64 10.13 -3.69 1.10
C ASN A 64 11.47 -2.96 1.23
N PHE A 65 11.89 -2.65 2.46
CA PHE A 65 13.11 -1.89 2.70
C PHE A 65 14.37 -2.58 2.17
N ASN A 66 14.47 -3.91 2.24
CA ASN A 66 15.63 -4.64 1.72
C ASN A 66 15.77 -4.43 0.20
N THR A 67 14.67 -4.61 -0.54
CA THR A 67 14.62 -4.36 -1.98
C THR A 67 14.93 -2.90 -2.30
N ILE A 68 14.45 -1.93 -1.51
CA ILE A 68 14.78 -0.52 -1.72
C ILE A 68 16.28 -0.28 -1.54
N ILE A 69 16.86 -0.79 -0.45
CA ILE A 69 18.29 -0.64 -0.13
C ILE A 69 19.15 -1.25 -1.24
N ASP A 70 18.81 -2.46 -1.70
CA ASP A 70 19.57 -3.15 -2.75
C ASP A 70 19.51 -2.42 -4.10
N ASN A 71 18.40 -1.72 -4.40
CA ASN A 71 18.27 -0.90 -5.60
C ASN A 71 19.03 0.43 -5.50
N ILE A 72 19.11 1.03 -4.31
CA ILE A 72 19.82 2.30 -4.10
C ILE A 72 21.33 2.07 -4.01
N PHE A 73 21.76 0.95 -3.42
CA PHE A 73 23.16 0.58 -3.24
C PHE A 73 23.44 -0.77 -3.88
N PRO A 74 23.55 -0.83 -5.22
CA PRO A 74 23.93 -2.05 -5.94
C PRO A 74 25.23 -2.63 -5.39
N LEU A 75 25.37 -3.95 -5.44
CA LEU A 75 26.55 -4.67 -4.93
C LEU A 75 27.88 -4.20 -5.55
N ALA A 76 27.85 -3.59 -6.74
CA ALA A 76 29.02 -3.01 -7.40
C ALA A 76 29.61 -1.78 -6.67
N ASP A 77 28.82 -1.11 -5.82
CA ASP A 77 29.25 0.04 -5.03
C ASP A 77 29.71 -0.35 -3.60
N LYS A 78 29.76 -1.66 -3.29
CA LYS A 78 30.14 -2.21 -1.97
C LYS A 78 31.57 -2.78 -1.92
N THR A 79 32.38 -2.52 -2.94
CA THR A 79 33.84 -2.81 -3.00
C THR A 79 34.65 -1.54 -2.92
#